data_AF-A0A954NS45-F1
#
_entry.id   AF-A0A954NS45-F1
#
_cell.length_a   1.000
_cell.length_b   1.000
_cell.length_c   1.000
_cell.angle_alpha   90.00
_cell.angle_beta   90.00
_cell.angle_gamma   90.00
#
_symmetry.space_group_name_H-M   'P 1'
#
loop_
_entity.id
_entity.type
_entity.pdbx_description
1 polymer ?
#
loop_
_entity_poly.entity_id
_entity_poly.type
_entity_poly.pdbx_seq_one_letter_code
_entity_poly.pdbx_strand_id
1 'polypeptide(L)'
;MASSQQPDAGLLRQPGIVALLAFNAAYLILATIVAASRKNGEFAFYLVVMVLLAAAVIAVHRRVNLSQGVLWGLSIWGLAHMAGGLVAVPESWPINGEVRVLYSW
;
A
#
# COMPACT_ATOMS: atom_id res chain seq x y z
N MET A 1 26.99 26.37 11.91
CA MET A 1 25.67 25.79 12.23
C MET A 1 24.83 25.74 10.97
N ALA A 2 24.89 24.64 10.24
CA ALA A 2 23.94 24.25 9.20
C ALA A 2 24.29 22.79 8.86
N SER A 3 23.73 21.85 9.61
CA SER A 3 23.80 20.44 9.25
C SER A 3 22.99 20.27 7.97
N SER A 4 23.67 20.24 6.83
CA SER A 4 23.09 19.92 5.54
C SER A 4 22.48 18.52 5.63
N GLN A 5 21.16 18.47 5.73
CA GLN A 5 20.37 17.26 5.68
C GLN A 5 20.56 16.66 4.27
N GLN A 6 21.57 15.80 4.10
CA GLN A 6 21.78 15.07 2.85
C GLN A 6 20.51 14.28 2.54
N PRO A 7 19.94 14.41 1.33
CA PRO A 7 18.72 13.70 0.96
C PRO A 7 19.02 12.21 0.93
N ASP A 8 18.57 11.48 1.95
CA ASP A 8 18.15 10.08 2.09
C ASP A 8 18.78 8.98 1.19
N ALA A 9 19.91 9.22 0.53
CA ALA A 9 20.55 8.35 -0.46
C ALA A 9 21.09 7.05 0.16
N GLY A 10 21.20 7.00 1.49
CA GLY A 10 21.53 5.79 2.23
C GLY A 10 20.39 4.77 2.30
N LEU A 11 19.13 5.21 2.21
CA LEU A 11 17.96 4.32 2.33
C LEU A 11 17.82 3.41 1.11
N LEU A 12 18.02 3.97 -0.09
CA LEU A 12 17.96 3.25 -1.37
C LEU A 12 19.16 2.33 -1.62
N ARG A 13 20.20 2.36 -0.77
CA ARG A 13 21.33 1.44 -0.85
C ARG A 13 21.11 0.13 -0.11
N GLN A 14 20.10 0.07 0.76
CA GLN A 14 19.80 -1.15 1.49
C GLN A 14 18.95 -2.07 0.60
N PRO A 15 19.46 -3.25 0.19
CA PRO A 15 18.73 -4.14 -0.73
C PRO A 15 17.37 -4.55 -0.17
N GLY A 16 17.28 -4.67 1.15
CA GLY A 16 16.04 -4.96 1.86
C GLY A 16 14.97 -3.87 1.74
N ILE A 17 15.35 -2.60 1.73
CA ILE A 17 14.40 -1.49 1.58
C ILE A 17 14.01 -1.30 0.12
N VAL A 18 14.95 -1.47 -0.82
CA VAL A 18 14.64 -1.42 -2.26
C VAL A 18 13.64 -2.51 -2.63
N ALA A 19 13.83 -3.75 -2.15
CA ALA A 19 12.88 -4.84 -2.37
C ALA A 19 11.49 -4.50 -1.82
N LEU A 20 11.42 -3.89 -0.64
CA LEU A 20 10.17 -3.49 -0.01
C LEU A 20 9.46 -2.36 -0.76
N LEU A 21 10.21 -1.35 -1.24
CA LEU A 21 9.66 -0.28 -2.08
C LEU A 21 9.14 -0.83 -3.41
N ALA A 22 9.90 -1.72 -4.05
CA ALA A 22 9.48 -2.37 -5.28
C ALA A 22 8.21 -3.22 -5.07
N PHE A 23 8.13 -3.97 -3.97
CA PHE A 23 6.95 -4.74 -3.60
C PHE A 23 5.71 -3.85 -3.42
N ASN A 24 5.86 -2.75 -2.67
CA ASN A 24 4.76 -1.81 -2.45
C ASN A 24 4.32 -1.12 -3.74
N ALA A 25 5.28 -0.66 -4.55
CA ALA A 25 4.99 -0.05 -5.85
C ALA A 25 4.26 -1.03 -6.78
N ALA A 26 4.69 -2.29 -6.83
CA ALA A 26 4.09 -3.29 -7.70
C ALA A 26 2.60 -3.51 -7.40
N TYR A 27 2.21 -3.72 -6.13
CA TYR A 27 0.81 -3.92 -5.82
C TYR A 27 -0.02 -2.64 -5.93
N LEU A 28 0.55 -1.46 -5.63
CA LEU A 28 -0.16 -0.18 -5.80
C LEU A 28 -0.44 0.12 -7.28
N ILE A 29 0.52 -0.18 -8.17
CA ILE A 29 0.32 -0.07 -9.62
C ILE A 29 -0.78 -1.03 -10.07
N LEU A 30 -0.69 -2.30 -9.68
CA LEU A 30 -1.71 -3.29 -10.01
C LEU A 30 -3.11 -2.88 -9.52
N ALA A 31 -3.19 -2.41 -8.28
CA ALA A 31 -4.42 -1.90 -7.69
C ALA A 31 -5.00 -0.73 -8.47
N THR A 32 -4.15 0.22 -8.88
CA THR A 32 -4.55 1.38 -9.68
C THR A 32 -5.12 0.95 -11.04
N ILE A 33 -4.48 0.01 -11.72
CA ILE A 33 -4.95 -0.53 -13.01
C ILE A 33 -6.31 -1.21 -12.86
N VAL A 34 -6.47 -2.08 -11.85
CA VAL A 34 -7.73 -2.79 -11.62
C VAL A 34 -8.84 -1.81 -11.23
N ALA A 35 -8.55 -0.80 -10.41
CA ALA A 35 -9.52 0.22 -10.04
C ALA A 35 -9.98 1.06 -11.23
N ALA A 36 -9.03 1.52 -12.06
CA ALA A 36 -9.31 2.31 -13.25
C ALA A 36 -10.17 1.53 -14.25
N SER A 37 -9.89 0.23 -14.45
CA SER A 37 -10.69 -0.61 -15.34
C SER A 37 -12.12 -0.86 -14.84
N ARG A 38 -12.36 -0.77 -13.52
CA ARG A 38 -13.68 -0.95 -12.90
C ARG A 38 -14.47 0.35 -12.70
N LYS A 39 -13.93 1.51 -13.11
CA LYS A 39 -14.52 2.86 -12.90
C LYS A 39 -14.98 3.11 -11.45
N ASN A 40 -14.31 2.51 -10.48
CA ASN A 40 -14.71 2.59 -9.08
C ASN A 40 -14.13 3.86 -8.43
N GLY A 41 -14.94 4.92 -8.36
CA GLY A 41 -14.54 6.20 -7.79
C GLY A 41 -14.19 6.15 -6.29
N GLU A 42 -14.85 5.29 -5.52
CA GLU A 42 -14.51 5.08 -4.10
C GLU A 42 -13.12 4.47 -3.93
N PHE A 43 -12.70 3.64 -4.89
CA PHE A 43 -11.38 3.03 -4.83
C PHE A 43 -10.25 4.07 -5.00
N ALA A 44 -10.48 5.13 -5.77
CA ALA A 44 -9.52 6.23 -5.88
C ALA A 44 -9.29 6.92 -4.53
N PHE A 45 -10.33 7.06 -3.70
CA PHE A 45 -10.20 7.59 -2.34
C PHE A 45 -9.33 6.68 -1.45
N TYR A 46 -9.55 5.36 -1.50
CA TYR A 46 -8.73 4.41 -0.74
C TYR A 46 -7.26 4.41 -1.17
N LEU A 47 -6.98 4.63 -2.46
CA LEU A 47 -5.60 4.77 -2.94
C LEU A 47 -4.90 5.99 -2.31
N VAL A 48 -5.60 7.12 -2.17
CA VAL A 48 -5.07 8.32 -1.50
C VAL A 48 -4.77 8.02 -0.02
N VAL A 49 -5.69 7.34 0.68
CA VAL A 49 -5.48 6.94 2.07
C VAL A 49 -4.25 6.03 2.20
N MET A 50 -4.05 5.09 1.27
CA MET A 50 -2.85 4.23 1.26
C MET A 50 -1.56 5.03 1.10
N VAL A 51 -1.53 6.04 0.23
CA VAL A 51 -0.35 6.92 0.09
C VAL A 51 -0.08 7.69 1.38
N LEU A 52 -1.13 8.19 2.05
CA LEU A 52 -0.99 8.88 3.34
C LEU A 52 -0.47 7.95 4.45
N LEU A 53 -0.97 6.72 4.53
CA LEU A 53 -0.49 5.73 5.49
C LEU A 53 0.96 5.33 5.21
N ALA A 54 1.34 5.14 3.94
CA ALA A 54 2.72 4.88 3.56
C ALA A 54 3.65 6.03 3.98
N ALA A 55 3.24 7.28 3.75
CA ALA A 55 3.99 8.46 4.19
C ALA A 55 4.11 8.53 5.72
N ALA A 56 3.05 8.21 6.45
CA ALA A 56 3.07 8.14 7.91
C ALA A 56 4.05 7.06 8.42
N VAL A 57 4.06 5.87 7.81
CA VAL A 57 5.01 4.80 8.13
C VAL A 57 6.45 5.24 7.87
N ILE A 58 6.72 5.92 6.75
CA ILE A 58 8.05 6.48 6.45
C ILE A 58 8.45 7.50 7.52
N ALA A 59 7.54 8.41 7.90
CA ALA A 59 7.81 9.41 8.93
C ALA A 59 8.14 8.77 10.28
N VAL A 60 7.38 7.74 10.68
CA VAL A 60 7.65 6.97 11.91
C VAL A 60 8.97 6.22 11.80
N HIS A 61 9.24 5.52 10.70
CA HIS A 61 10.49 4.79 10.49
C HIS A 61 11.72 5.71 10.62
N ARG A 62 11.66 6.95 10.10
CA ARG A 62 12.73 7.94 10.26
C ARG A 62 12.95 8.38 11.71
N ARG A 63 11.94 8.27 12.57
CA ARG A 63 12.01 8.70 13.98
C ARG A 63 12.45 7.58 14.92
N VAL A 64 12.00 6.35 14.69
CA VAL A 64 12.21 5.23 15.63
C VAL A 64 12.95 4.04 15.03
N ASN A 65 13.38 4.12 13.77
CA ASN A 65 14.13 3.08 13.07
C ASN A 65 13.43 1.71 13.12
N LEU A 66 12.19 1.64 12.61
CA LEU A 66 11.40 0.40 12.58
C LEU A 66 12.20 -0.75 11.96
N SER A 67 12.13 -1.93 12.58
CA SER A 67 12.82 -3.11 12.09
C SER A 67 12.30 -3.55 10.71
N GLN A 68 13.15 -4.22 9.94
CA GLN A 68 12.78 -4.69 8.61
C GLN A 68 11.57 -5.65 8.64
N GLY A 69 11.43 -6.47 9.69
CA GLY A 69 10.28 -7.35 9.88
C GLY A 69 8.96 -6.59 10.06
N VAL A 70 8.97 -5.47 10.80
CA VAL A 70 7.79 -4.61 10.96
C VAL A 70 7.40 -3.98 9.62
N LEU A 71 8.38 -3.49 8.85
CA LEU A 71 8.10 -2.89 7.54
C LEU A 71 7.50 -3.92 6.57
N TRP A 72 8.01 -5.15 6.56
CA TRP A 72 7.43 -6.24 5.77
C TRP A 72 6.01 -6.60 6.22
N GLY A 73 5.79 -6.72 7.54
CA GLY A 73 4.46 -6.96 8.09
C GLY A 73 3.44 -5.90 7.68
N LEU A 74 3.81 -4.62 7.76
CA LEU A 74 2.99 -3.50 7.30
C LEU A 74 2.75 -3.53 5.79
N SER A 75 3.73 -3.94 4.99
CA SER A 75 3.60 -4.03 3.53
C SER A 75 2.68 -5.18 3.12
N ILE A 76 2.79 -6.35 3.76
CA ILE A 76 1.90 -7.51 3.54
C ILE A 76 0.47 -7.17 4.00
N TRP A 77 0.33 -6.51 5.14
CA TRP A 77 -0.97 -6.01 5.60
C TRP A 77 -1.59 -5.04 4.60
N GLY A 78 -0.81 -4.09 4.07
CA GLY A 78 -1.24 -3.17 3.03
C GLY A 78 -1.73 -3.90 1.76
N LEU A 79 -1.01 -4.92 1.31
CA LEU A 79 -1.44 -5.78 0.19
C LEU A 79 -2.78 -6.46 0.49
N ALA A 80 -2.92 -7.10 1.67
CA ALA A 80 -4.15 -7.77 2.06
C ALA A 80 -5.35 -6.81 2.12
N HIS A 81 -5.11 -5.59 2.60
CA HIS A 81 -6.12 -4.53 2.62
C HIS A 81 -6.59 -4.17 1.20
N MET A 82 -5.67 -3.99 0.26
CA MET A 82 -5.99 -3.74 -1.14
C MET A 82 -6.73 -4.90 -1.80
N ALA A 83 -6.37 -6.14 -1.45
CA ALA A 83 -7.05 -7.33 -1.95
C ALA A 83 -8.54 -7.35 -1.57
N GLY A 84 -8.91 -6.83 -0.41
CA GLY A 84 -10.31 -6.73 0.04
C GLY A 84 -11.22 -5.99 -0.95
N GLY A 85 -10.76 -4.85 -1.48
CA GLY A 85 -11.51 -4.03 -2.43
C GLY A 85 -11.32 -4.39 -3.91
N LEU A 86 -10.44 -5.36 -4.23
CA LEU A 86 -10.06 -5.68 -5.60
C LEU A 86 -10.36 -7.12 -6.03
N VAL A 87 -10.19 -8.07 -5.13
CA VAL A 87 -10.40 -9.49 -5.46
C VAL A 87 -11.90 -9.72 -5.62
N ALA A 88 -12.28 -10.15 -6.82
CA ALA A 88 -13.67 -10.44 -7.14
C ALA A 88 -14.11 -11.73 -6.47
N VAL A 89 -15.35 -11.76 -5.97
CA VAL A 89 -15.96 -12.98 -5.41
C VAL A 89 -16.84 -13.69 -6.44
N PRO A 90 -16.87 -15.04 -6.46
CA PRO A 90 -17.67 -15.81 -7.42
C PRO A 90 -19.16 -15.46 -7.38
N GLU A 91 -19.87 -15.65 -8.50
CA GLU A 91 -21.32 -15.37 -8.62
C GLU A 91 -22.17 -16.14 -7.60
N SER A 92 -21.73 -17.33 -7.21
CA SER A 92 -22.40 -18.20 -6.25
C SER A 92 -22.33 -17.70 -4.80
N TRP A 93 -21.47 -16.72 -4.49
CA TRP A 93 -21.32 -16.22 -3.12
C TRP A 93 -22.29 -15.07 -2.85
N PRO A 94 -22.94 -15.05 -1.67
CA PRO A 94 -23.76 -13.93 -1.25
C PRO A 94 -22.87 -12.68 -1.04
N ILE A 95 -23.38 -11.52 -1.47
CA ILE A 95 -22.74 -10.21 -1.27
C ILE A 95 -23.73 -9.29 -0.54
N ASN A 96 -23.22 -8.39 0.30
CA ASN A 96 -24.05 -7.40 0.99
C ASN A 96 -24.04 -6.02 0.32
N GLY A 97 -22.98 -5.69 -0.44
CA GLY A 97 -22.85 -4.43 -1.17
C GLY A 97 -23.10 -4.54 -2.68
N GLU A 98 -23.00 -3.41 -3.39
CA GLU A 98 -23.24 -3.34 -4.84
C GLU A 98 -22.08 -3.88 -5.69
N VAL A 99 -20.87 -3.93 -5.13
CA VAL A 99 -19.66 -4.36 -5.83
C VAL A 99 -19.28 -5.78 -5.41
N ARG A 100 -19.10 -6.69 -6.38
CA ARG A 100 -18.71 -8.09 -6.15
C ARG A 100 -17.23 -8.27 -5.83
N VAL A 101 -16.79 -7.72 -4.70
CA VAL A 101 -15.42 -7.90 -4.19
C VAL A 101 -15.42 -8.54 -2.80
N LEU A 102 -14.24 -8.97 -2.35
CA LEU A 102 -14.03 -9.71 -1.11
C LEU A 102 -14.62 -8.99 0.12
N TYR A 103 -14.57 -7.66 0.13
CA TYR A 103 -15.23 -6.84 1.14
C TYR A 103 -15.98 -5.68 0.48
N SER A 104 -17.31 -5.77 0.49
CA SER A 104 -18.24 -4.70 0.11
C SER A 104 -19.39 -4.66 1.11
N TRP A 105 -19.70 -3.48 1.63
CA TRP A 105 -20.78 -3.23 2.57
C TRP A 105 -21.56 -1.97 2.17
#